data_AF-A0A377B9H6-F1
#
_entry.id   AF-A0A377B9H6-F1
#
_cell.length_a   1.000
_cell.length_b   1.000
_cell.length_c   1.000
_cell.angle_alpha   90.00
_cell.angle_beta   90.00
_cell.angle_gamma   90.00
#
_symmetry.space_group_name_H-M   'P 1'
#
loop_
_entity.id
_entity.type
_entity.pdbx_description
1 polymer ?
#
loop_
_entity_poly.entity_id
_entity_poly.type
_entity_poly.pdbx_seq_one_letter_code
_entity_poly.pdbx_strand_id
1 'polypeptide(L)'
;MEAKNETFAPQHPDQYLSWKATSEQSERVDALAEDPRLVILWAGYPFSRDYNKPRGHAFAVTDVRETLRTGAPKNAEDGPLPMACWSCKARMWRV
;
A
#
# COMPACT_ATOMS: atom_id res chain seq x y z
N MET A 1 -13.08 -8.67 -16.33
CA MET A 1 -12.15 -7.66 -15.76
C MET A 1 -10.82 -8.35 -15.58
N GLU A 2 -9.76 -7.87 -16.23
CA GLU A 2 -8.43 -8.49 -16.15
C GLU A 2 -7.58 -7.76 -15.11
N ALA A 3 -7.02 -8.50 -14.16
CA ALA A 3 -6.24 -7.98 -13.04
C ALA A 3 -4.74 -8.27 -13.17
N LYS A 4 -4.35 -9.20 -14.04
CA LYS A 4 -2.94 -9.53 -14.32
C LYS A 4 -2.37 -8.50 -15.29
N ASN A 5 -1.54 -7.60 -14.77
CA ASN A 5 -0.99 -6.49 -15.56
C ASN A 5 -0.11 -6.98 -16.73
N GLU A 6 0.57 -8.12 -16.59
CA GLU A 6 1.43 -8.72 -17.62
C GLU A 6 0.68 -9.11 -18.90
N THR A 7 -0.63 -9.38 -18.82
CA THR A 7 -1.47 -9.72 -19.97
C THR A 7 -1.52 -8.59 -21.00
N PHE A 8 -1.32 -7.34 -20.57
CA PHE A 8 -1.34 -6.15 -21.43
C PHE A 8 0.04 -5.76 -21.98
N ALA A 9 1.11 -6.42 -21.55
CA ALA A 9 2.48 -6.09 -21.95
C ALA A 9 2.71 -6.24 -23.46
N PRO A 10 2.20 -7.28 -24.17
CA PRO A 10 2.40 -7.41 -25.61
C PRO A 10 1.68 -6.32 -26.43
N GLN A 11 0.51 -5.87 -25.99
CA GLN A 11 -0.31 -4.91 -26.72
C GLN A 11 0.09 -3.46 -26.43
N HIS A 12 0.64 -3.20 -25.23
CA HIS A 12 0.98 -1.86 -24.74
C HIS A 12 2.37 -1.84 -24.08
N PRO A 13 3.44 -2.13 -24.84
CA PRO A 13 4.78 -2.29 -24.28
C PRO A 13 5.30 -1.01 -23.60
N ASP A 14 5.15 0.15 -24.22
CA ASP A 14 5.66 1.42 -23.68
C ASP A 14 4.96 1.81 -22.37
N GLN A 15 3.64 1.63 -22.32
CA GLN A 15 2.83 1.91 -21.14
C GLN A 15 3.13 0.91 -20.02
N TYR A 16 3.31 -0.38 -20.36
CA TYR A 16 3.63 -1.40 -19.38
C TYR A 16 5.03 -1.20 -18.77
N LEU A 17 6.03 -0.88 -19.60
CA LEU A 17 7.40 -0.64 -19.13
C LEU A 17 7.48 0.61 -18.24
N SER A 18 6.86 1.73 -18.65
CA SER A 18 6.82 2.94 -17.83
C SER A 18 6.03 2.77 -16.53
N TRP A 19 4.92 2.03 -16.56
CA TRP A 19 4.19 1.67 -15.33
C TRP A 19 5.05 0.81 -14.39
N LYS A 20 5.74 -0.19 -14.93
CA LYS A 20 6.61 -1.09 -14.16
C LYS A 20 7.80 -0.34 -13.55
N ALA A 21 8.31 0.68 -14.23
CA ALA A 21 9.41 1.52 -13.75
C ALA A 21 9.08 2.25 -12.42
N THR A 22 7.82 2.33 -12.00
CA THR A 22 7.48 2.83 -10.64
C THR A 22 8.10 1.99 -9.52
N SER A 23 8.58 0.78 -9.78
CA SER A 23 9.39 0.01 -8.82
C SER A 23 10.72 0.66 -8.46
N GLU A 24 11.23 1.57 -9.30
CA GLU A 24 12.47 2.31 -9.03
C GLU A 24 12.28 3.34 -7.92
N GLN A 25 11.06 3.85 -7.75
CA GLN A 25 10.66 4.76 -6.67
C GLN A 25 10.43 3.97 -5.37
N SER A 26 11.50 3.40 -4.83
CA SER A 26 11.47 2.41 -3.73
C SER A 26 11.61 3.01 -2.34
N GLU A 27 12.11 4.25 -2.23
CA GLU A 27 12.37 4.92 -0.96
C GLU A 27 11.09 5.05 -0.12
N ARG A 28 11.16 4.60 1.14
CA ARG A 28 10.07 4.68 2.10
C ARG A 28 10.52 5.53 3.28
N VAL A 29 10.09 6.79 3.28
CA VAL A 29 10.43 7.76 4.33
C VAL A 29 9.37 7.73 5.42
N ASP A 30 9.81 7.55 6.66
CA ASP A 30 8.94 7.59 7.85
C ASP A 30 8.60 9.05 8.19
N ALA A 31 7.31 9.40 8.06
CA ALA A 31 6.84 10.75 8.34
C ALA A 31 6.59 11.00 9.83
N LEU A 32 6.40 9.94 10.64
CA LEU A 32 6.31 10.08 12.10
C LEU A 32 7.69 10.34 12.72
N ALA A 33 8.73 9.74 12.15
CA ALA A 33 10.12 10.02 12.53
C ALA A 33 10.53 11.46 12.19
N GLU A 34 10.08 11.97 11.03
CA GLU A 34 10.30 13.37 10.62
C GLU A 34 9.51 14.36 11.47
N ASP A 35 8.25 14.04 11.79
CA ASP A 35 7.36 14.89 12.59
C ASP A 35 6.64 14.13 13.72
N PRO A 36 7.26 14.02 14.91
CA PRO A 36 6.67 13.32 16.05
C PRO A 36 5.36 13.93 16.56
N ARG A 37 5.02 15.18 16.17
CA ARG A 37 3.76 15.82 16.58
C ARG A 37 2.55 15.08 16.00
N LEU A 38 2.71 14.44 14.84
CA LEU A 38 1.67 13.62 14.20
C LEU A 38 1.25 12.43 15.08
N VAL A 39 2.18 11.88 15.86
CA VAL A 39 1.89 10.78 16.81
C VAL A 39 0.89 11.24 17.86
N ILE A 40 1.06 12.45 18.40
CA ILE A 40 0.17 13.00 19.43
C ILE A 40 -1.18 13.43 18.82
N LEU A 41 -1.16 14.04 17.64
CA LEU A 41 -2.39 14.45 16.94
C LEU A 41 -3.30 13.26 16.62
N TRP A 42 -2.72 12.10 16.32
CA TRP A 42 -3.46 10.87 16.00
C TRP A 42 -3.51 9.89 17.15
N ALA A 43 -3.28 10.33 18.39
CA ALA A 43 -3.29 9.47 19.56
C ALA A 43 -4.61 8.66 19.64
N GLY A 44 -4.49 7.33 19.67
CA GLY A 44 -5.62 6.40 19.65
C GLY A 44 -6.07 5.93 18.26
N TYR A 45 -5.48 6.44 17.19
CA TYR A 45 -5.78 6.05 15.81
C TYR A 45 -4.59 5.29 15.17
N PRO A 46 -4.80 4.33 14.25
CA PRO A 46 -3.69 3.54 13.68
C PRO A 46 -2.58 4.36 13.02
N PHE A 47 -2.89 5.57 12.55
CA PHE A 47 -1.92 6.49 11.97
C PHE A 47 -0.85 6.96 12.96
N SER A 48 -1.10 6.90 14.27
CA SER A 48 -0.06 7.21 15.27
C SER A 48 0.97 6.08 15.42
N ARG A 49 0.70 4.88 14.88
CA ARG A 49 1.61 3.73 14.97
C ARG A 49 2.58 3.66 13.80
N ASP A 50 2.10 3.96 12.60
CA ASP A 50 2.89 3.88 11.38
C ASP A 50 2.29 4.76 10.28
N TYR A 51 3.08 5.71 9.78
CA TYR A 51 2.73 6.60 8.69
C TYR A 51 3.98 6.96 7.89
N ASN A 52 4.09 6.38 6.69
CA ASN A 52 5.18 6.61 5.76
C ASN A 52 4.70 7.48 4.59
N LYS A 53 5.61 8.27 4.01
CA LYS A 53 5.36 9.01 2.76
C LYS A 53 5.10 8.03 1.61
N PRO A 54 4.29 8.41 0.61
CA PRO A 54 3.97 7.54 -0.51
C PRO A 54 5.22 7.26 -1.36
N ARG A 55 5.23 6.07 -1.98
CA ARG A 55 6.24 5.66 -2.96
C ARG A 55 5.57 5.08 -4.20
N GLY A 56 6.35 4.51 -5.12
CA GLY A 56 5.85 4.06 -6.43
C GLY A 56 4.68 3.08 -6.36
N HIS A 57 3.77 3.16 -7.34
CA HIS A 57 2.56 2.32 -7.40
C HIS A 57 2.84 0.81 -7.36
N ALA A 58 4.01 0.37 -7.83
CA ALA A 58 4.46 -1.02 -7.71
C ALA A 58 4.43 -1.57 -6.27
N PHE A 59 4.57 -0.70 -5.26
CA PHE A 59 4.61 -1.09 -3.85
C PHE A 59 3.26 -0.98 -3.13
N ALA A 60 2.18 -0.54 -3.79
CA ALA A 60 0.89 -0.29 -3.12
C ALA A 60 0.36 -1.53 -2.35
N VAL A 61 0.49 -2.72 -2.92
CA VAL A 61 0.08 -3.99 -2.28
C VAL A 61 1.03 -4.37 -1.13
N THR A 62 2.33 -4.12 -1.29
CA THR A 62 3.33 -4.41 -0.26
C THR A 62 3.17 -3.49 0.94
N ASP A 63 2.98 -2.19 0.72
CA ASP A 63 2.85 -1.19 1.78
C ASP A 63 1.59 -1.36 2.61
N VAL A 64 0.46 -1.77 1.99
CA VAL A 64 -0.76 -2.07 2.77
C VAL A 64 -0.62 -3.36 3.58
N ARG A 65 0.26 -4.29 3.19
CA ARG A 65 0.53 -5.51 3.96
C ARG A 65 1.51 -5.29 5.10
N GLU A 66 2.53 -4.48 4.87
CA GLU A 66 3.62 -4.28 5.83
C GLU A 66 3.33 -3.22 6.88
N THR A 67 2.35 -2.34 6.65
CA THR A 67 2.07 -1.25 7.58
C THR A 67 1.54 -1.76 8.92
N LEU A 68 1.98 -1.14 10.02
CA LEU A 68 1.46 -1.47 11.35
C LEU A 68 -0.01 -1.09 11.53
N ARG A 69 -0.57 -0.31 10.59
CA ARG A 69 -1.99 0.07 10.59
C ARG A 69 -2.93 -1.12 10.39
N THR A 70 -2.56 -2.08 9.55
CA THR A 70 -3.35 -3.31 9.31
C THR A 70 -3.15 -4.37 10.39
N GLY A 71 -2.19 -4.16 11.29
CA GLY A 71 -1.89 -5.10 12.37
C GLY A 71 -1.39 -6.45 11.87
N ALA A 72 -1.61 -7.50 12.66
CA ALA A 72 -1.23 -8.88 12.35
C ALA A 72 -2.42 -9.83 12.59
N PRO A 73 -3.42 -9.82 11.68
CA PRO A 73 -4.60 -10.68 11.82
C PRO A 73 -4.20 -12.16 11.80
N LYS A 74 -4.75 -12.96 12.71
CA LYS A 74 -4.44 -14.41 12.80
C LYS A 74 -5.38 -15.28 11.95
N ASN A 75 -6.55 -14.75 11.59
CA ASN A 75 -7.56 -15.42 10.77
C ASN A 75 -8.29 -14.39 9.89
N ALA A 76 -9.23 -14.85 9.05
CA ALA A 76 -9.94 -14.00 8.09
C ALA A 76 -10.98 -13.05 8.71
N GLU A 77 -11.37 -13.26 9.96
CA GLU A 77 -12.34 -12.45 10.71
C GLU A 77 -11.66 -11.52 11.73
N ASP A 78 -10.33 -11.57 11.80
CA ASP A 78 -9.50 -10.82 12.73
C ASP A 78 -8.84 -9.62 12.03
N GLY A 79 -8.37 -8.67 12.82
CA GLY A 79 -7.68 -7.47 12.36
C GLY A 79 -8.44 -6.17 12.65
N PRO A 80 -7.72 -5.06 12.84
CA PRO A 80 -8.32 -3.77 13.20
C PRO A 80 -9.03 -3.05 12.04
N LEU A 81 -8.80 -3.48 10.79
CA LEU A 81 -9.26 -2.77 9.59
C LEU A 81 -10.11 -3.65 8.67
N PRO A 82 -11.15 -3.09 8.02
CA PRO A 82 -12.03 -3.83 7.12
C PRO A 82 -11.43 -3.99 5.71
N MET A 83 -12.09 -4.80 4.87
CA MET A 83 -11.73 -5.02 3.45
C MET A 83 -11.65 -3.75 2.59
N ALA A 84 -12.27 -2.64 3.02
CA ALA A 84 -12.21 -1.36 2.31
C ALA A 84 -10.78 -0.81 2.14
N CYS A 85 -9.81 -1.22 2.97
CA CYS A 85 -8.42 -0.80 2.83
C CYS A 85 -7.74 -1.30 1.54
N TRP A 86 -8.30 -2.34 0.90
CA TRP A 86 -7.81 -2.90 -0.36
C TRP A 86 -8.30 -2.17 -1.61
N SER A 87 -9.40 -1.41 -1.51
CA SER A 87 -10.13 -0.85 -2.66
C SER A 87 -9.27 0.04 -3.57
N CYS A 88 -8.20 0.65 -3.04
CA CYS A 88 -7.31 1.53 -3.78
C CYS A 88 -5.88 0.97 -3.96
N LYS A 89 -5.66 -0.33 -3.71
CA LYS A 89 -4.32 -0.93 -3.69
C LYS A 89 -4.08 -1.93 -4.81
N ALA A 90 -5.13 -2.56 -5.31
CA ALA A 90 -5.05 -3.51 -6.39
C ALA A 90 -6.25 -3.38 -7.32
N ARG A 91 -6.12 -3.91 -8.54
CA ARG A 91 -7.25 -4.14 -9.45
C ARG A 91 -8.06 -5.40 -9.07
N MET A 92 -7.69 -6.05 -7.97
CA MET A 92 -8.20 -7.34 -7.52
C MET A 92 -9.37 -7.18 -6.55
N TRP A 93 -10.46 -7.93 -6.78
CA TRP A 93 -11.62 -8.02 -5.88
C TRP A 93 -11.62 -9.30 -5.01
N ARG A 94 -10.63 -10.20 -5.19
CA ARG A 94 -10.45 -11.41 -4.38
C ARG A 94 -9.06 -11.45 -3.75
N VAL A 95 -9.01 -11.29 -2.44
CA VAL A 95 -7.88 -11.71 -1.60
C VAL A 95 -8.25 -13.05 -0.98
#